data_AF-A0A518H7R8-F1
#
_entry.id   AF-A0A518H7R8-F1
#
_cell.length_a   1.000
_cell.length_b   1.000
_cell.length_c   1.000
_cell.angle_alpha   90.00
_cell.angle_beta   90.00
_cell.angle_gamma   90.00
#
_symmetry.space_group_name_H-M   'P 1'
#
loop_
_entity.id
_entity.type
_entity.pdbx_description
1 polymer ?
#
loop_
_entity_poly.entity_id
_entity_poly.type
_entity_poly.pdbx_seq_one_letter_code
_entity_poly.pdbx_strand_id
1 'polypeptide(L)'
;MEASRGVTHGVPGLRTDQFEVVPIDPDEDWYGIRVPTEHLWELLRTPGFHSWQGERWLFCCRQPMTYLGGWCNAVESLRPDDPSAFYEFHFDPDDEARGWGHEGFESGSPSLYVYRCRSCGRCRATWDCD
;
A
#
# COMPACT_ATOMS: atom_id res chain seq x y z
N MET A 1 12.56 15.84 -9.33
CA MET A 1 11.55 15.06 -8.58
C MET A 1 10.95 14.07 -9.56
N GLU A 2 11.29 12.79 -9.47
CA GLU A 2 10.97 11.78 -10.50
C GLU A 2 9.46 11.56 -10.72
N ALA A 3 8.67 11.86 -9.68
CA ALA A 3 7.21 11.87 -9.75
C ALA A 3 6.65 12.74 -10.89
N SER A 4 7.28 13.88 -11.21
CA SER A 4 6.81 14.75 -12.31
C SER A 4 7.05 14.15 -13.69
N ARG A 5 7.93 13.14 -13.80
CA ARG A 5 8.24 12.41 -15.04
C ARG A 5 7.39 11.15 -15.21
N GLY A 6 6.53 10.81 -14.25
CA GLY A 6 5.73 9.60 -14.30
C GLY A 6 6.55 8.33 -14.04
N VAL A 7 7.65 8.42 -13.29
CA VAL A 7 8.52 7.27 -12.96
C VAL A 7 8.71 7.20 -11.44
N THR A 8 8.64 6.00 -10.87
CA THR A 8 8.93 5.76 -9.45
C THR A 8 10.43 5.86 -9.15
N HIS A 9 10.81 5.96 -7.88
CA HIS A 9 12.22 6.07 -7.45
C HIS A 9 13.05 4.79 -7.70
N GLY A 10 12.36 3.71 -8.07
CA GLY A 10 12.95 2.41 -8.38
C GLY A 10 13.43 1.61 -7.19
N VAL A 11 13.70 0.33 -7.45
CA VAL A 11 14.29 -0.62 -6.50
C VAL A 11 15.27 -1.52 -7.26
N PRO A 12 16.31 -2.03 -6.59
CA PRO A 12 17.24 -2.97 -7.21
C PRO A 12 16.53 -4.28 -7.59
N GLY A 13 16.90 -4.84 -8.74
CA GLY A 13 16.41 -6.14 -9.19
C GLY A 13 14.93 -6.19 -9.56
N LEU A 14 14.26 -5.04 -9.73
CA LEU A 14 12.85 -4.98 -10.12
C LEU A 14 12.62 -5.71 -11.45
N ARG A 15 11.76 -6.72 -11.43
CA ARG A 15 11.27 -7.43 -12.63
C ARG A 15 9.76 -7.57 -12.54
N THR A 16 9.05 -7.08 -13.55
CA THR A 16 7.59 -7.20 -13.63
C THR A 16 7.14 -7.15 -15.09
N ASP A 17 6.05 -7.85 -15.39
CA ASP A 17 5.31 -7.80 -16.64
C ASP A 17 4.06 -6.90 -16.56
N GLN A 18 3.75 -6.37 -15.36
CA GLN A 18 2.54 -5.62 -15.10
C GLN A 18 2.66 -4.14 -15.49
N PHE A 19 3.89 -3.62 -15.55
CA PHE A 19 4.21 -2.23 -15.82
C PHE A 19 5.41 -2.12 -16.77
N GLU A 20 5.50 -1.00 -17.48
CA GLU A 20 6.72 -0.64 -18.22
C GLU A 20 7.85 -0.36 -17.22
N VAL A 21 8.91 -1.16 -17.28
CA VAL A 21 10.12 -0.99 -16.47
C VAL A 21 11.02 0.08 -17.11
N VAL A 22 11.47 1.03 -16.32
CA VAL A 22 12.35 2.14 -16.75
C VAL A 22 13.69 2.01 -16.02
N PRO A 23 14.82 1.93 -16.74
CA PRO A 23 16.14 1.93 -16.12
C PRO A 23 16.41 3.27 -15.43
N ILE A 24 16.84 3.22 -14.16
CA ILE A 24 17.28 4.40 -13.40
C ILE A 24 18.81 4.39 -13.32
N ASP A 25 19.37 3.30 -12.81
CA ASP A 25 20.81 3.01 -12.82
C ASP A 25 21.04 1.53 -13.17
N PRO A 26 21.23 1.20 -14.46
CA PRO A 26 21.44 -0.17 -14.89
C PRO A 26 22.71 -0.82 -14.34
N ASP A 27 23.75 -0.03 -14.06
CA ASP A 27 25.04 -0.53 -13.58
C ASP A 27 24.93 -1.03 -12.13
N GLU A 28 24.02 -0.42 -11.36
CA GLU A 28 23.67 -0.86 -10.00
C GLU A 28 22.38 -1.71 -9.94
N ASP A 29 21.84 -2.13 -11.09
CA ASP A 29 20.60 -2.93 -11.22
C ASP A 29 19.33 -2.23 -10.68
N TRP A 30 19.27 -0.90 -10.69
CA TRP A 30 18.12 -0.10 -10.27
C TRP A 30 17.15 0.22 -11.41
N TYR A 31 15.89 -0.12 -11.19
CA TYR A 31 14.81 0.16 -12.15
C TYR A 31 13.56 0.68 -11.46
N GLY A 32 12.88 1.62 -12.09
CA GLY A 32 11.55 2.10 -11.73
C GLY A 32 10.47 1.53 -12.64
N ILE A 33 9.23 1.91 -12.39
CA ILE A 33 8.10 1.66 -13.28
C ILE A 33 7.52 2.97 -13.79
N ARG A 34 6.98 2.95 -15.01
CA ARG A 34 6.17 4.06 -15.53
C ARG A 34 4.76 3.99 -14.99
N VAL A 35 4.30 5.10 -14.42
CA VAL A 35 2.93 5.27 -13.92
C VAL A 35 2.43 6.66 -14.35
N PRO A 36 1.17 6.81 -14.79
CA PRO A 36 0.58 8.12 -15.04
C PRO A 36 0.86 9.09 -13.90
N THR A 37 1.33 10.29 -14.22
CA THR A 37 1.81 11.25 -13.22
C THR A 37 0.76 11.53 -12.15
N GLU A 38 -0.51 11.69 -12.53
CA GLU A 38 -1.67 11.85 -11.63
C GLU A 38 -1.80 10.78 -10.53
N HIS A 39 -1.33 9.57 -10.79
CA HIS A 39 -1.31 8.49 -9.83
C HIS A 39 -0.10 8.59 -8.87
N LEU A 40 1.02 9.13 -9.32
CA LEU A 40 2.17 9.39 -8.45
C LEU A 40 1.90 10.51 -7.44
N TRP A 41 1.02 11.47 -7.76
CA TRP A 41 0.55 12.46 -6.77
C TRP A 41 -0.20 11.81 -5.61
N GLU A 42 -0.86 10.68 -5.84
CA GLU A 42 -1.53 9.94 -4.77
C GLU A 42 -0.52 9.36 -3.77
N LEU A 43 0.64 8.89 -4.27
CA LEU A 43 1.72 8.41 -3.41
C LEU A 43 2.21 9.52 -2.48
N LEU A 44 2.34 10.75 -2.99
CA LEU A 44 2.78 11.91 -2.19
C LEU A 44 1.80 12.30 -1.05
N ARG A 45 0.57 11.77 -1.05
CA ARG A 45 -0.40 11.99 0.05
C ARG A 45 -0.28 10.99 1.18
N THR A 46 0.43 9.90 0.95
CA THR A 46 0.69 8.92 2.01
C THR A 46 1.83 9.45 2.86
N PRO A 47 1.69 9.52 4.19
CA PRO A 47 2.78 9.90 5.08
C PRO A 47 3.98 8.99 4.82
N GLY A 48 5.20 9.54 4.93
CA GLY A 48 6.40 8.70 4.94
C GLY A 48 6.31 7.71 6.09
N PHE A 49 6.67 6.44 5.83
CA PHE A 49 6.66 5.42 6.87
C PHE A 49 7.91 5.58 7.74
N HIS A 50 7.73 5.66 9.06
CA HIS A 50 8.83 5.69 10.02
C HIS A 50 9.30 4.28 10.40
N SER A 51 9.06 3.27 9.56
CA SER A 51 9.40 1.89 9.88
C SER A 51 10.77 1.49 9.37
N TRP A 52 11.47 0.66 10.15
CA TRP A 52 12.67 -0.05 9.69
C TRP A 52 12.37 -1.04 8.55
N GLN A 53 11.10 -1.41 8.37
CA GLN A 53 10.61 -2.29 7.30
C GLN A 53 10.55 -1.59 5.93
N GLY A 54 10.60 -0.25 5.91
CA GLY A 54 10.58 0.56 4.71
C GLY A 54 9.19 0.77 4.10
N GLU A 55 9.11 1.67 3.12
CA GLU A 55 7.84 2.05 2.48
C GLU A 55 7.38 0.98 1.47
N ARG A 56 6.16 0.47 1.63
CA ARG A 56 5.53 -0.48 0.71
C ARG A 56 4.30 0.13 0.05
N TRP A 57 4.47 0.58 -1.19
CA TRP A 57 3.40 1.14 -2.00
C TRP A 57 2.58 0.03 -2.67
N LEU A 58 1.28 -0.08 -2.32
CA LEU A 58 0.41 -1.13 -2.85
C LEU A 58 -0.22 -0.72 -4.18
N PHE A 59 -0.24 -1.67 -5.13
CA PHE A 59 -0.86 -1.51 -6.44
C PHE A 59 -2.01 -2.51 -6.64
N CYS A 60 -3.06 -2.05 -7.30
CA CYS A 60 -4.19 -2.88 -7.72
C CYS A 60 -4.78 -2.32 -9.02
N CYS A 61 -5.24 -3.16 -9.94
CA CYS A 61 -5.74 -2.70 -11.25
C CYS A 61 -4.76 -1.78 -12.00
N ARG A 62 -3.45 -2.07 -11.92
CA ARG A 62 -2.34 -1.30 -12.53
C ARG A 62 -2.27 0.18 -12.12
N GLN A 63 -2.75 0.52 -10.95
CA GLN A 63 -2.59 1.85 -10.38
C GLN A 63 -2.23 1.75 -8.89
N PRO A 64 -1.53 2.75 -8.34
CA PRO A 64 -1.31 2.82 -6.91
C PRO A 64 -2.66 2.99 -6.20
N MET A 65 -2.78 2.33 -5.06
CA MET A 65 -3.96 2.41 -4.23
C MET A 65 -3.94 3.71 -3.42
N THR A 66 -5.12 4.29 -3.17
CA THR A 66 -5.29 5.49 -2.33
C THR A 66 -5.11 5.11 -0.88
N TYR A 67 -4.21 5.79 -0.17
CA TYR A 67 -4.05 5.61 1.26
C TYR A 67 -5.26 6.17 2.02
N LEU A 68 -5.80 5.36 2.94
CA LEU A 68 -6.97 5.70 3.76
C LEU A 68 -6.59 6.10 5.19
N GLY A 69 -5.38 5.78 5.65
CA GLY A 69 -4.94 6.06 7.02
C GLY A 69 -4.34 4.84 7.73
N GLY A 70 -3.74 5.11 8.89
CA GLY A 70 -3.28 4.10 9.84
C GLY A 70 -4.42 3.71 10.78
N TRP A 71 -4.65 2.41 10.94
CA TRP A 71 -5.72 1.84 11.76
C TRP A 71 -5.13 1.02 12.91
N CYS A 72 -5.65 1.25 14.13
CA CYS A 72 -5.40 0.40 15.30
C CYS A 72 -6.15 -0.96 15.23
N ASN A 73 -7.06 -1.07 14.28
CA ASN A 73 -7.71 -2.22 13.65
C ASN A 73 -8.99 -1.65 12.96
N ALA A 74 -9.67 -2.43 12.13
CA ALA A 74 -10.93 -1.94 11.53
C ALA A 74 -12.04 -1.75 12.57
N VAL A 75 -12.03 -2.51 13.67
CA VAL A 75 -13.04 -2.46 14.74
C VAL A 75 -13.09 -1.10 15.40
N GLU A 76 -11.95 -0.53 15.78
CA GLU A 76 -11.85 0.74 16.48
C GLU A 76 -11.92 1.92 15.52
N SER A 77 -11.33 1.77 14.32
CA SER A 77 -11.20 2.86 13.34
C SER A 77 -12.49 3.11 12.57
N LEU A 78 -13.25 2.06 12.25
CA LEU A 78 -14.49 2.15 11.46
C LEU A 78 -15.74 1.71 12.22
N ARG A 79 -15.60 0.90 13.27
CA ARG A 79 -16.71 0.35 14.08
C ARG A 79 -17.82 -0.29 13.23
N PRO A 80 -17.49 -1.23 12.31
CA PRO A 80 -18.51 -1.98 11.59
C PRO A 80 -19.30 -2.89 12.55
N ASP A 81 -20.57 -3.15 12.24
CA ASP A 81 -21.42 -4.06 13.02
C ASP A 81 -20.87 -5.51 13.02
N ASP A 82 -20.24 -5.92 11.92
CA ASP A 82 -19.53 -7.20 11.78
C ASP A 82 -18.14 -6.96 11.17
N PRO A 83 -17.08 -6.92 12.00
CA PRO A 83 -15.71 -6.72 11.54
C PRO A 83 -15.22 -7.82 10.60
N SER A 84 -15.58 -9.08 10.85
CA SER A 84 -15.14 -10.20 10.02
C SER A 84 -15.73 -10.07 8.62
N ALA A 85 -17.04 -9.86 8.51
CA ALA A 85 -17.69 -9.64 7.22
C ALA A 85 -17.15 -8.39 6.49
N PHE A 86 -16.80 -7.33 7.23
CA PHE A 86 -16.18 -6.13 6.66
C PHE A 86 -14.84 -6.46 5.99
N TYR A 87 -13.95 -7.17 6.68
CA TYR A 87 -12.67 -7.59 6.11
C TYR A 87 -12.86 -8.53 4.92
N GLU A 88 -13.76 -9.51 5.02
CA GLU A 88 -14.00 -10.46 3.93
C GLU A 88 -14.52 -9.79 2.66
N PHE A 89 -15.37 -8.77 2.82
CA PHE A 89 -16.00 -8.06 1.71
C PHE A 89 -15.05 -7.04 1.06
N HIS A 90 -14.33 -6.28 1.87
CA HIS A 90 -13.51 -5.17 1.38
C HIS A 90 -12.07 -5.57 1.05
N PHE A 91 -11.47 -6.50 1.78
CA PHE A 91 -10.04 -6.83 1.62
C PHE A 91 -9.82 -7.98 0.65
N ASP A 92 -8.71 -7.88 -0.09
CA ASP A 92 -8.27 -8.93 -1.02
C ASP A 92 -8.15 -10.28 -0.27
N PRO A 93 -8.60 -11.42 -0.84
CA PRO A 93 -8.56 -12.72 -0.17
C PRO A 93 -7.19 -13.13 0.38
N ASP A 94 -6.13 -12.74 -0.31
CA ASP A 94 -4.75 -13.08 0.07
C ASP A 94 -4.11 -12.00 0.98
N ASP A 95 -4.87 -10.98 1.40
CA ASP A 95 -4.36 -9.91 2.25
C ASP A 95 -4.24 -10.38 3.70
N GLU A 96 -3.03 -10.27 4.27
CA GLU A 96 -2.72 -10.71 5.63
C GLU A 96 -3.62 -10.02 6.67
N ALA A 97 -4.09 -8.79 6.44
CA ALA A 97 -4.97 -8.11 7.38
C ALA A 97 -6.32 -8.82 7.58
N ARG A 98 -6.76 -9.69 6.65
CA ARG A 98 -7.92 -10.56 6.87
C ARG A 98 -7.71 -11.55 8.01
N GLY A 99 -6.48 -12.03 8.19
CA GLY A 99 -6.12 -12.97 9.25
C GLY A 99 -6.00 -12.32 10.63
N TRP A 100 -5.91 -10.99 10.68
CA TRP A 100 -5.72 -10.23 11.93
C TRP A 100 -7.06 -9.89 12.60
N GLY A 101 -8.17 -10.07 11.88
CA GLY A 101 -9.52 -10.13 12.45
C GLY A 101 -9.92 -8.89 13.26
N HIS A 102 -10.47 -9.14 14.45
CA HIS A 102 -11.09 -8.18 15.36
C HIS A 102 -10.23 -7.85 16.58
N GLU A 103 -8.99 -8.35 16.63
CA GLU A 103 -8.10 -8.10 17.77
C GLU A 103 -7.65 -6.63 17.77
N GLY A 104 -7.82 -5.96 18.91
CA GLY A 104 -7.28 -4.62 19.16
C GLY A 104 -5.78 -4.66 19.18
N PHE A 105 -5.11 -3.76 18.45
CA PHE A 105 -3.72 -3.48 18.78
C PHE A 105 -3.69 -2.80 20.15
N GLU A 106 -2.97 -3.38 21.10
CA GLU A 106 -2.69 -2.71 22.36
C GLU A 106 -1.98 -1.36 22.09
N SER A 107 -2.11 -0.40 23.01
CA SER A 107 -1.43 0.88 22.85
C SER A 107 0.10 0.67 22.75
N GLY A 108 0.69 0.92 21.58
CA GLY A 108 2.09 0.62 21.27
C GLY A 108 2.33 -0.67 20.47
N SER A 109 1.29 -1.30 19.91
CA SER A 109 1.34 -2.46 19.01
C SER A 109 1.20 -2.09 17.53
N PRO A 110 1.41 -3.02 16.59
CA PRO A 110 1.49 -2.74 15.16
C PRO A 110 0.33 -1.89 14.62
N SER A 111 0.60 -1.01 13.66
CA SER A 111 -0.45 -0.25 12.96
C SER A 111 -0.69 -0.82 11.56
N LEU A 112 -1.96 -0.88 11.14
CA LEU A 112 -2.31 -1.22 9.77
C LEU A 112 -2.40 0.03 8.92
N TYR A 113 -1.56 0.13 7.90
CA TYR A 113 -1.69 1.15 6.88
C TYR A 113 -2.61 0.62 5.78
N VAL A 114 -3.80 1.23 5.66
CA VAL A 114 -4.85 0.74 4.77
C VAL A 114 -4.91 1.55 3.49
N TYR A 115 -5.08 0.84 2.37
CA TYR A 115 -5.17 1.42 1.04
C TYR A 115 -6.40 0.89 0.32
N ARG A 116 -6.97 1.69 -0.58
CA ARG A 116 -8.12 1.32 -1.41
C ARG A 116 -7.85 1.53 -2.90
N CYS A 117 -8.18 0.55 -3.71
CA CYS A 117 -8.15 0.69 -5.16
C CYS A 117 -9.33 1.56 -5.63
N ARG A 118 -9.04 2.62 -6.40
CA ARG A 118 -10.10 3.48 -6.95
C ARG A 118 -10.93 2.83 -8.05
N SER A 119 -10.39 1.83 -8.76
CA SER A 119 -11.11 1.14 -9.84
C SER A 119 -12.03 0.03 -9.35
N CYS A 120 -11.57 -0.85 -8.46
CA CYS A 120 -12.37 -2.00 -8.02
C CYS A 120 -12.90 -1.86 -6.59
N GLY A 121 -12.47 -0.85 -5.84
CA GLY A 121 -12.91 -0.60 -4.47
C GLY A 121 -12.31 -1.53 -3.41
N ARG A 122 -11.51 -2.54 -3.80
CA ARG A 122 -10.84 -3.46 -2.87
C ARG A 122 -9.81 -2.73 -2.02
N CYS A 123 -9.71 -3.15 -0.77
CA CYS A 123 -8.73 -2.70 0.20
C CYS A 123 -7.57 -3.70 0.29
N ARG A 124 -6.40 -3.17 0.63
CA ARG A 124 -5.24 -3.93 1.05
C ARG A 124 -4.54 -3.21 2.19
N ALA A 125 -3.79 -3.92 3.02
CA ALA A 125 -3.04 -3.29 4.09
C ALA A 125 -1.60 -3.80 4.21
N THR A 126 -0.75 -2.93 4.72
CA THR A 126 0.58 -3.29 5.23
C THR A 126 0.57 -3.07 6.72
N TRP A 127 1.06 -4.04 7.48
CA TRP A 127 1.27 -3.89 8.91
C TRP A 127 2.69 -3.40 9.18
N ASP A 128 2.84 -2.71 10.30
CA ASP A 128 4.12 -2.20 10.77
C ASP A 128 4.20 -2.33 12.28
N CYS A 129 5.31 -2.85 12.79
CA CYS A 129 5.63 -2.90 14.21
C CYS A 129 6.80 -1.95 14.46
N ASP A 130 6.55 -0.92 15.27
CA ASP A 130 7.56 -0.02 15.84
C ASP A 130 7.99 -0.52 17.23
#